data_AF-A0A5M7PAI7-F1
#
_entry.id   AF-A0A5M7PAI7-F1
#
_cell.length_a   1.000
_cell.length_b   1.000
_cell.length_c   1.000
_cell.angle_alpha   90.00
_cell.angle_beta   90.00
_cell.angle_gamma   90.00
#
_symmetry.space_group_name_H-M   'P 1'
#
loop_
_entity.id
_entity.type
_entity.pdbx_description
1 polymer ?
#
loop_
_entity_poly.entity_id
_entity_poly.type
_entity_poly.pdbx_seq_one_letter_code
_entity_poly.pdbx_strand_id
1 'polypeptide(L)' 'GDGFVTSLELFAADGTQIAQLYGQRTEGMPEQACWREQVNALRTPGAAA' A
#
# COMPACT_ATOMS: atom_id res chain seq x y z
N GLY A 1 -18.33 8.40 0.54
CA GLY A 1 -17.06 8.82 -0.06
C GLY A 1 -16.00 8.20 0.78
N ASP A 2 -15.58 6.99 0.41
CA ASP A 2 -15.29 5.91 1.37
C ASP A 2 -13.84 5.93 1.88
N GLY A 3 -13.28 7.14 2.05
CA GLY A 3 -11.92 7.40 2.50
C GLY A 3 -10.86 7.27 1.39
N PHE A 4 -9.60 7.41 1.78
CA PHE A 4 -8.45 7.16 0.89
C PHE A 4 -8.08 5.66 0.90
N VAL A 5 -7.41 5.23 -0.17
CA VAL A 5 -6.88 3.87 -0.33
C VAL A 5 -5.37 3.96 -0.49
N THR A 6 -4.66 3.03 0.12
CA THR A 6 -3.20 2.95 0.16
C THR A 6 -2.72 1.84 -0.79
N SER A 7 -1.88 2.17 -1.77
CA SER A 7 -1.19 1.20 -2.61
C SER A 7 0.25 0.97 -2.14
N LEU A 8 0.76 -0.25 -2.35
CA LEU A 8 2.20 -0.53 -2.37
C LEU A 8 2.61 -0.87 -3.81
N GLU A 9 3.58 -0.16 -4.35
CA GLU A 9 4.00 -0.28 -5.74
C GLU A 9 5.47 -0.61 -5.87
N LEU A 10 5.78 -1.58 -6.74
CA LEU A 10 7.13 -2.05 -7.01
C LEU A 10 7.49 -1.76 -8.47
N PHE A 11 8.63 -1.14 -8.69
CA PHE A 11 9.13 -0.80 -10.01
C PHE A 11 10.52 -1.43 -10.25
N ALA A 12 10.77 -1.88 -11.47
CA ALA A 12 12.09 -2.31 -11.92
C ALA A 12 12.99 -1.09 -12.16
N ALA A 13 14.29 -1.33 -12.34
CA ALA A 13 15.28 -0.27 -12.55
C ALA A 13 15.03 0.57 -13.83
N ASP A 14 14.32 0.01 -14.81
CA ASP A 14 13.93 0.70 -16.05
C ASP A 14 12.59 1.47 -15.92
N GLY A 15 11.99 1.47 -14.72
CA GLY A 15 10.71 2.12 -14.45
C GLY A 15 9.48 1.25 -14.76
N THR A 16 9.65 0.01 -15.24
CA THR A 16 8.52 -0.91 -15.46
C THR A 16 7.85 -1.26 -14.13
N GLN A 17 6.52 -1.12 -14.04
CA GLN A 17 5.77 -1.54 -12.86
C GLN A 17 5.74 -3.07 -12.78
N ILE A 18 6.31 -3.62 -11.71
CA ILE A 18 6.36 -5.07 -11.47
C ILE A 18 5.05 -5.52 -10.83
N ALA A 19 4.61 -4.81 -9.80
CA ALA A 19 3.42 -5.16 -9.04
C ALA A 19 2.81 -3.93 -8.35
N GLN A 20 1.52 -4.04 -8.07
CA GLN A 20 0.78 -3.13 -7.21
C GLN A 20 -0.13 -3.96 -6.30
N LEU A 21 -0.08 -3.66 -5.00
CA LEU A 21 -0.83 -4.39 -3.98
C LEU A 21 -1.79 -3.45 -3.25
N TYR A 22 -2.92 -4.01 -2.84
CA TYR A 22 -3.98 -3.34 -2.09
C TYR A 22 -4.56 -4.28 -1.04
N GLY A 23 -5.12 -3.72 0.02
CA GLY A 23 -6.03 -4.44 0.92
C GLY A 23 -7.34 -4.78 0.20
N GLN A 24 -7.92 -5.94 0.50
CA GLN A 24 -9.22 -6.32 -0.06
C GLN A 24 -10.29 -5.31 0.36
N ARG A 25 -11.13 -4.90 -0.60
CA ARG A 25 -12.37 -4.16 -0.32
C ARG A 25 -13.44 -4.45 -1.36
N THR A 26 -14.67 -4.11 -1.00
CA THR A 26 -15.82 -4.04 -1.90
C THR A 26 -16.24 -2.57 -2.05
N GLU A 27 -17.00 -2.25 -3.09
CA GLU A 27 -17.57 -0.91 -3.28
C GLU A 27 -18.41 -0.46 -2.06
N GLY A 28 -18.32 0.82 -1.69
CA GLY A 28 -19.01 1.38 -0.52
C GLY A 28 -18.30 1.12 0.82
N MET A 29 -17.26 0.28 0.85
CA MET A 29 -16.51 -0.04 2.06
C MET A 29 -15.19 0.73 2.13
N PRO A 30 -14.78 1.18 3.34
CA PRO A 30 -13.47 1.78 3.53
C PRO A 30 -12.36 0.73 3.38
N GLU A 31 -11.12 1.20 3.20
CA GLU A 31 -9.95 0.33 3.20
C GLU A 31 -9.80 -0.45 4.52
N GLN A 32 -9.43 -1.72 4.39
CA GLN A 32 -9.18 -2.63 5.50
C GLN A 32 -8.16 -2.06 6.49
N ALA A 33 -8.52 -2.00 7.78
CA ALA A 33 -7.64 -1.47 8.83
C ALA A 33 -6.32 -2.25 8.94
N CYS A 34 -6.37 -3.59 8.87
CA CYS A 34 -5.19 -4.45 8.91
C CYS A 34 -4.19 -4.13 7.78
N TRP A 35 -4.67 -3.91 6.55
CA TRP A 35 -3.82 -3.49 5.44
C TRP A 35 -3.11 -2.16 5.73
N ARG A 36 -3.85 -1.16 6.22
CA ARG A 36 -3.29 0.14 6.59
C ARG A 36 -2.20 0.02 7.65
N GLU A 37 -2.45 -0.78 8.69
CA GLU A 37 -1.47 -1.05 9.75
C GLU A 37 -0.20 -1.74 9.21
N GLN A 38 -0.37 -2.74 8.34
CA GLN A 38 0.75 -3.46 7.73
C GLN A 38 1.61 -2.57 6.85
N VAL A 39 0.99 -1.74 5.99
CA VAL A 39 1.73 -0.81 5.13
C VAL A 39 2.45 0.26 5.97
N ASN A 40 1.80 0.77 7.02
CA ASN A 40 2.42 1.75 7.92
C ASN A 40 3.59 1.17 8.73
N ALA A 41 3.67 -0.15 8.89
CA ALA A 41 4.79 -0.82 9.55
C ALA A 41 6.01 -1.00 8.64
N LEU A 42 5.90 -0.71 7.33
CA LEU A 42 7.04 -0.76 6.42
C LEU A 42 8.03 0.35 6.77
N ARG A 43 9.31 -0.02 6.88
CA ARG A 43 10.37 0.94 7.14
C ARG A 43 10.72 1.69 5.87
N THR A 44 10.87 3.00 6.00
CA THR A 44 11.52 3.79 4.95
C THR A 44 12.97 3.33 4.83
N PRO A 45 13.45 2.93 3.64
CA PRO A 45 14.85 2.59 3.46
C PRO A 45 15.76 3.73 3.95
N GLY A 46 16.72 3.41 4.83
CA GLY A 46 17.62 4.39 5.43
C GLY A 46 17.12 5.10 6.69
N ALA A 47 15.88 4.85 7.14
CA ALA A 47 15.45 5.28 8.47
C ALA A 47 16.17 4.44 9.54
N ALA A 48 16.85 5.10 10.47
CA ALA A 48 17.49 4.44 11.62
C ALA A 48 16.44 3.69 12.46
N ALA A 49 16.86 2.57 13.05
CA ALA A 49 16.00 1.68 13.83
C ALA A 49 15.52 2.30 15.14
#